data_AF-A0A2G8KDC0-F1
#
_entry.id   AF-A0A2G8KDC0-F1
#
_cell.length_a   1.000
_cell.length_b   1.000
_cell.length_c   1.000
_cell.angle_alpha   90.00
_cell.angle_beta   90.00
_cell.angle_gamma   90.00
#
_symmetry.space_group_name_H-M   'P 1'
#
loop_
_entity.id
_entity.type
_entity.pdbx_description
1 polymer ?
#
loop_
_entity_poly.entity_id
_entity_poly.type
_entity_poly.pdbx_seq_one_letter_code
_entity_poly.pdbx_strand_id
1 'polypeptide(L)'
;MTRLDDRDQFLRDFRREVNDCVRVVTTQLDNQQVLGDVLERLSALKRDLLHSRTGDIVSASAYDSLLSSLNRLVELVSRQAEVEESNADVTESFASTRVSSRQRGSPKFNITRAQLEFLIACRFSPKKIAEILHVSSRTVSRRFKEFNLDTEDYSDMSTESLDETVQRLLAGNHRIGANTVVTLLHNEGIKVQRERVRESVRRVDPAGVACRSRRVLKRRAYKVHCPNSLWHLDGNHKLIRFVQ
;
A
#
# COMPACT_ATOMS: atom_id res chain seq x y z
N MET A 1 1.62 31.31 -43.08
CA MET A 1 2.26 30.70 -41.88
C MET A 1 3.54 30.05 -42.36
N THR A 2 4.68 30.60 -41.97
CA THR A 2 6.00 30.34 -42.56
C THR A 2 6.74 29.24 -41.79
N ARG A 3 7.55 28.42 -42.47
CA ARG A 3 8.39 27.33 -41.89
C ARG A 3 9.22 27.72 -40.65
N LEU A 4 9.46 29.01 -40.44
CA LEU A 4 10.15 29.55 -39.27
C LEU A 4 9.32 29.42 -37.98
N ASP A 5 8.00 29.56 -38.07
CA ASP A 5 7.08 29.45 -36.93
C ASP A 5 6.97 27.99 -36.45
N ASP A 6 6.93 27.05 -37.40
CA ASP A 6 6.92 25.60 -37.12
C ASP A 6 8.20 25.13 -36.42
N ARG A 7 9.36 25.65 -36.84
CA ARG A 7 10.65 25.36 -36.19
C ARG A 7 10.68 25.85 -34.75
N ASP A 8 10.28 27.10 -34.54
CA ASP A 8 10.35 27.71 -33.22
C ASP A 8 9.33 27.06 -32.27
N GLN A 9 8.18 26.63 -32.79
CA GLN A 9 7.19 25.86 -32.02
C GLN A 9 7.72 24.47 -31.64
N PHE A 10 8.30 23.74 -32.60
CA PHE A 10 8.91 22.44 -32.33
C PHE A 10 9.99 22.53 -31.25
N LEU A 11 10.89 23.52 -31.35
CA LEU A 11 11.96 23.69 -30.36
C LEU A 11 11.43 24.06 -28.97
N ARG A 12 10.34 24.85 -28.89
CA ARG A 12 9.67 25.16 -27.62
C ARG A 12 9.08 23.91 -26.98
N ASP A 13 8.35 23.11 -27.74
CA ASP A 13 7.71 21.89 -27.24
C ASP A 13 8.75 20.83 -26.86
N PHE A 14 9.76 20.64 -27.69
CA PHE A 14 10.88 19.73 -27.42
C PHE A 14 11.62 20.13 -26.13
N ARG A 15 11.92 21.43 -25.96
CA ARG A 15 12.58 21.93 -24.74
C ARG A 15 11.71 21.75 -23.50
N ARG A 16 10.40 22.01 -23.61
CA ARG A 16 9.46 21.80 -22.50
C ARG A 16 9.48 20.35 -22.04
N GLU A 17 9.38 19.42 -22.99
CA GLU A 17 9.32 17.99 -22.71
C GLU A 17 10.63 17.48 -22.10
N VAL A 18 11.79 17.89 -22.62
CA VAL A 18 13.09 17.56 -22.03
C VAL A 18 13.20 18.09 -20.59
N ASN A 19 12.81 19.35 -20.35
CA ASN A 19 12.85 19.94 -19.01
C ASN A 19 11.89 19.23 -18.03
N ASP A 20 10.72 18.82 -18.50
CA ASP A 20 9.77 18.06 -17.69
C ASP A 20 10.32 16.67 -17.33
N CYS A 21 10.93 15.96 -18.30
CA CYS A 21 11.62 14.70 -18.03
C CYS A 21 12.76 14.87 -17.02
N VAL A 22 13.60 15.90 -17.18
CA VAL A 22 14.69 16.20 -16.22
C VAL A 22 14.13 16.51 -14.83
N ARG A 23 13.06 17.29 -14.72
CA ARG A 23 12.42 17.62 -13.44
C ARG A 23 11.84 16.39 -12.75
N VAL A 24 11.19 15.50 -13.51
CA VAL A 24 10.62 14.26 -12.98
C VAL A 24 11.74 13.35 -12.48
N VAL A 25 12.80 13.18 -13.27
CA VAL A 25 13.97 12.41 -12.86
C VAL A 25 14.57 12.99 -11.59
N THR A 26 14.87 14.29 -11.52
CA THR A 26 15.51 14.89 -10.33
C THR A 26 14.67 14.86 -9.05
N THR A 27 13.35 14.79 -9.16
CA THR A 27 12.44 14.76 -8.00
C THR A 27 12.08 13.35 -7.54
N GLN A 28 12.15 12.35 -8.41
CA GLN A 28 11.69 10.97 -8.15
C GLN A 28 12.70 9.93 -8.65
N LEU A 29 13.98 10.13 -8.30
CA LEU A 29 15.10 9.24 -8.69
C LEU A 29 14.96 7.81 -8.18
N ASP A 30 14.21 7.60 -7.10
CA ASP A 30 14.13 6.31 -6.39
C ASP A 30 12.97 5.43 -6.89
N ASN A 31 12.19 5.88 -7.90
CA ASN A 31 11.02 5.17 -8.37
C ASN A 31 11.24 4.55 -9.75
N GLN A 32 11.42 3.22 -9.78
CA GLN A 32 11.66 2.46 -11.01
C GLN A 32 10.59 2.65 -12.08
N GLN A 33 9.31 2.74 -11.70
CA GLN A 33 8.22 2.92 -12.65
C GLN A 33 8.31 4.29 -13.34
N VAL A 34 8.64 5.34 -12.56
CA VAL A 34 8.80 6.70 -13.08
C VAL A 34 10.02 6.80 -14.00
N LEU A 35 11.12 6.13 -13.66
CA LEU A 35 12.31 6.07 -14.52
C LEU A 35 12.01 5.37 -15.86
N GLY A 36 11.23 4.28 -15.84
CA GLY A 36 10.77 3.59 -17.05
C GLY A 36 9.93 4.49 -17.95
N ASP A 37 8.94 5.19 -17.38
CA ASP A 37 8.08 6.12 -18.11
C ASP A 37 8.91 7.27 -18.75
N VAL A 38 9.92 7.78 -18.04
CA VAL A 38 10.81 8.82 -18.58
C VAL A 38 11.67 8.28 -19.73
N LEU A 39 12.18 7.04 -19.66
CA LEU A 39 12.95 6.44 -20.75
C LEU A 39 12.13 6.28 -22.03
N GLU A 40 10.85 5.93 -21.93
CA GLU A 40 9.95 5.88 -23.08
C GLU A 40 9.73 7.27 -23.70
N ARG A 41 9.54 8.30 -22.87
CA ARG A 41 9.38 9.70 -23.32
C ARG A 41 10.65 10.23 -24.00
N LEU A 42 11.83 9.97 -23.45
CA LEU A 42 13.11 10.33 -24.08
C LEU A 42 13.32 9.60 -25.41
N SER A 43 12.88 8.34 -25.50
CA SER A 43 12.89 7.57 -26.74
C SER A 43 11.91 8.12 -27.79
N ALA A 44 10.78 8.71 -27.37
CA ALA A 44 9.89 9.46 -28.23
C ALA A 44 10.56 10.74 -28.74
N LEU A 45 11.18 11.53 -27.87
CA LEU A 45 11.90 12.75 -28.26
C LEU A 45 13.04 12.49 -29.25
N LYS A 46 13.73 11.35 -29.12
CA LYS A 46 14.74 10.92 -30.10
C LYS A 46 14.14 10.66 -31.49
N ARG A 47 12.95 10.07 -31.55
CA ARG A 47 12.21 9.86 -32.81
C ARG A 47 11.74 11.20 -33.40
N ASP A 48 11.26 12.10 -32.58
CA ASP A 48 10.83 13.44 -33.01
C ASP A 48 12.00 14.24 -33.58
N LEU A 49 13.18 14.13 -32.95
CA LEU A 49 14.41 14.72 -33.44
C LEU A 49 14.80 14.16 -34.83
N LEU A 50 14.68 12.84 -35.03
CA LEU A 50 14.91 12.19 -36.33
C LEU A 50 13.97 12.74 -37.41
N HIS A 51 12.68 12.88 -37.10
CA HIS A 51 11.70 13.43 -38.02
C HIS A 51 11.96 14.91 -38.35
N SER A 52 12.45 15.70 -37.38
CA SER A 52 12.84 17.10 -37.60
C SER A 52 14.02 17.25 -38.56
N ARG A 53 14.96 16.28 -38.58
CA ARG A 53 16.07 16.23 -39.53
C ARG A 53 15.60 15.86 -40.92
N THR A 54 14.69 14.90 -41.06
CA THR A 54 14.11 14.54 -42.36
C THR A 54 13.28 15.67 -42.98
N GLY A 55 12.78 16.59 -42.15
CA GLY A 55 12.01 17.77 -42.58
C GLY A 55 12.84 19.06 -42.75
N ASP A 56 14.17 19.01 -42.65
CA ASP A 56 15.08 20.18 -42.70
C ASP A 56 14.75 21.31 -41.70
N ILE A 57 14.14 20.97 -40.56
CA ILE A 57 13.72 21.94 -39.54
C ILE A 57 14.92 22.38 -38.68
N VAL A 58 15.87 21.47 -38.45
CA VAL A 58 17.06 21.67 -37.60
C VAL A 58 18.32 21.44 -38.43
N SER A 59 19.30 22.35 -38.32
CA SER A 59 20.60 22.21 -39.00
C SER A 59 21.34 20.94 -38.56
N ALA A 60 22.10 20.32 -39.45
CA ALA A 60 22.83 19.07 -39.17
C ALA A 60 23.71 19.14 -37.91
N SER A 61 24.43 20.24 -37.71
CA SER A 61 25.28 20.44 -36.51
C SER A 61 24.48 20.53 -35.20
N ALA A 62 23.34 21.22 -35.22
CA ALA A 62 22.45 21.32 -34.06
C ALA A 62 21.77 19.97 -33.76
N TYR A 63 21.39 19.21 -34.78
CA TYR A 63 20.84 17.87 -34.63
C TYR A 63 21.86 16.94 -33.94
N ASP A 64 23.11 16.92 -34.40
CA ASP A 64 24.14 16.03 -33.84
C ASP A 64 24.45 16.38 -32.37
N SER A 65 24.46 17.68 -32.03
CA SER A 65 24.63 18.17 -30.65
C SER A 65 23.45 17.80 -29.73
N LEU A 66 22.21 17.95 -30.23
CA LEU A 66 21.02 17.58 -29.47
C LEU A 66 20.88 16.07 -29.31
N LEU A 67 21.18 15.30 -30.35
CA LEU A 67 21.15 13.84 -30.31
C LEU A 67 22.17 13.28 -29.33
N SER A 68 23.40 13.81 -29.33
CA SER A 68 24.44 13.41 -28.37
C SER A 68 24.04 13.74 -26.93
N SER A 69 23.48 14.92 -26.70
CA SER A 69 22.96 15.33 -25.38
C SER A 69 21.80 14.44 -24.91
N LEU A 70 20.85 14.12 -25.79
CA LEU A 70 19.73 13.21 -25.47
C LEU A 70 20.22 11.79 -25.19
N ASN A 71 21.11 11.25 -26.03
CA ASN A 71 21.66 9.91 -25.81
C ASN A 71 22.40 9.83 -24.47
N ARG A 72 23.11 10.90 -24.09
CA ARG A 72 23.76 10.98 -22.79
C ARG A 72 22.75 10.97 -21.64
N LEU A 73 21.65 11.70 -21.77
CA LEU A 73 20.59 11.72 -20.76
C LEU A 73 19.94 10.34 -20.61
N VAL A 74 19.60 9.69 -21.74
CA VAL A 74 19.08 8.32 -21.75
C VAL A 74 20.04 7.37 -21.04
N GLU A 75 21.34 7.42 -21.36
CA GLU A 75 22.36 6.58 -20.72
C GLU A 75 22.40 6.79 -19.20
N LEU A 76 22.33 8.04 -18.73
CA LEU A 76 22.33 8.35 -17.29
C LEU A 76 21.08 7.81 -16.59
N VAL A 77 19.90 7.96 -17.20
CA VAL A 77 18.64 7.47 -16.63
C VAL A 77 18.59 5.95 -16.66
N SER A 78 19.09 5.30 -17.72
CA SER A 78 19.18 3.84 -17.79
C SER A 78 20.11 3.28 -16.72
N ARG A 79 21.29 3.89 -16.49
CA ARG A 79 22.18 3.49 -15.40
C ARG A 79 21.55 3.67 -14.03
N GLN A 80 20.79 4.75 -13.82
CA GLN A 80 20.08 4.95 -12.56
C GLN A 80 18.98 3.90 -12.39
N ALA A 81 18.26 3.55 -13.45
CA ALA A 81 17.25 2.50 -13.42
C ALA A 81 17.87 1.13 -13.12
N GLU A 82 19.05 0.82 -13.68
CA GLU A 82 19.81 -0.41 -13.37
C GLU A 82 20.32 -0.44 -11.91
N VAL A 83 20.76 0.70 -11.37
CA VAL A 83 21.14 0.82 -9.95
C VAL A 83 19.93 0.58 -9.06
N GLU A 84 18.77 1.17 -9.38
CA GLU A 84 17.54 0.91 -8.64
C GLU A 84 17.02 -0.53 -8.83
N GLU A 85 17.25 -1.16 -9.97
CA GLU A 85 16.97 -2.59 -10.17
C GLU A 85 17.88 -3.47 -9.31
N SER A 86 19.16 -3.12 -9.17
CA SER A 86 20.09 -3.80 -8.25
C SER A 86 19.79 -3.54 -6.76
N ASN A 87 19.24 -2.36 -6.41
CA ASN A 87 18.70 -2.08 -5.08
C ASN A 87 17.35 -2.79 -4.86
N ALA A 88 16.56 -2.98 -5.93
CA ALA A 88 15.33 -3.76 -5.91
C ALA A 88 15.60 -5.27 -5.74
N ASP A 89 16.78 -5.78 -6.13
CA ASP A 89 17.21 -7.16 -5.82
C ASP A 89 17.49 -7.35 -4.30
N VAL A 90 17.84 -6.26 -3.58
CA VAL A 90 17.81 -6.24 -2.10
C VAL A 90 16.37 -6.14 -1.56
N THR A 91 15.43 -5.79 -2.43
CA THR A 91 14.00 -5.68 -2.15
C THR A 91 13.21 -6.87 -2.72
N GLU A 92 13.87 -7.97 -3.11
CA GLU A 92 13.20 -9.23 -3.42
C GLU A 92 12.87 -10.01 -2.15
N SER A 93 11.68 -9.71 -1.65
CA SER A 93 10.91 -10.47 -0.67
C SER A 93 11.42 -10.40 0.78
N PHE A 94 10.51 -10.07 1.69
CA PHE A 94 10.62 -10.47 3.08
C PHE A 94 10.63 -12.01 3.25
N ALA A 95 10.75 -12.80 2.18
CA ALA A 95 10.78 -14.25 2.23
C ALA A 95 12.01 -14.68 3.01
N SER A 96 11.76 -15.38 4.09
CA SER A 96 12.85 -15.87 4.93
C SER A 96 13.71 -16.85 4.13
N THR A 97 14.99 -16.58 3.94
CA THR A 97 15.91 -17.51 3.23
C THR A 97 16.07 -18.80 4.02
N ARG A 98 16.29 -19.95 3.36
CA ARG A 98 16.63 -21.19 4.08
C ARG A 98 18.11 -21.25 4.41
N VAL A 99 18.44 -21.54 5.67
CA VAL A 99 19.82 -21.75 6.12
C VAL A 99 20.09 -23.25 6.21
N SER A 100 21.15 -23.70 5.54
CA SER A 100 21.63 -25.07 5.65
C SER A 100 22.23 -25.29 7.04
N SER A 101 21.51 -26.04 7.89
CA SER A 101 22.13 -26.64 9.07
C SER A 101 22.86 -27.90 8.61
N ARG A 102 24.14 -28.08 8.99
CA ARG A 102 24.89 -29.35 8.79
C ARG A 102 24.33 -30.54 9.59
N GLN A 103 23.07 -30.47 10.00
CA GLN A 103 22.33 -31.49 10.74
C GLN A 103 21.37 -32.22 9.81
N ARG A 104 21.00 -33.45 10.14
CA ARG A 104 19.97 -34.21 9.40
C ARG A 104 18.62 -33.49 9.50
N GLY A 105 17.95 -33.31 8.34
CA GLY A 105 16.63 -32.68 8.23
C GLY A 105 16.54 -31.65 7.11
N SER A 106 15.36 -31.08 6.89
CA SER A 106 15.18 -30.00 5.91
C SER A 106 15.76 -28.67 6.41
N PRO A 107 16.37 -27.84 5.53
CA PRO A 107 16.91 -26.53 5.90
C PRO A 107 15.86 -25.62 6.55
N LYS A 108 16.23 -24.92 7.64
CA LYS A 108 15.32 -24.04 8.39
C LYS A 108 15.26 -22.64 7.77
N PHE A 109 14.09 -22.01 7.83
CA PHE A 109 13.93 -20.59 7.47
C PHE A 109 14.72 -19.67 8.41
N ASN A 110 15.44 -18.70 7.86
CA ASN A 110 16.19 -17.65 8.55
C ASN A 110 15.21 -16.59 9.08
N ILE A 111 14.65 -16.85 10.25
CA ILE A 111 13.74 -15.93 10.94
C ILE A 111 14.38 -15.62 12.28
N THR A 112 14.81 -14.38 12.46
CA THR A 112 15.42 -13.92 13.71
C THR A 112 14.36 -13.53 14.73
N ARG A 113 14.74 -13.53 16.01
CA ARG A 113 13.87 -13.08 17.10
C ARG A 113 13.48 -11.60 16.95
N ALA A 114 14.46 -10.74 16.67
CA ALA A 114 14.26 -9.30 16.50
C ALA A 114 13.28 -8.96 15.37
N GLN A 115 13.32 -9.70 14.25
CA GLN A 115 12.35 -9.54 13.15
C GLN A 115 10.92 -9.84 13.61
N LEU A 116 10.72 -10.91 14.39
CA LEU A 116 9.39 -11.25 14.89
C LEU A 116 8.91 -10.26 15.95
N GLU A 117 9.79 -9.81 16.85
CA GLU A 117 9.48 -8.75 17.82
C GLU A 117 9.08 -7.44 17.13
N PHE A 118 9.79 -7.05 16.08
CA PHE A 118 9.42 -5.88 15.26
C PHE A 118 8.04 -6.04 14.62
N LEU A 119 7.76 -7.19 13.99
CA LEU A 119 6.46 -7.44 13.36
C LEU A 119 5.32 -7.51 14.38
N ILE A 120 5.59 -8.00 15.60
CA ILE A 120 4.65 -7.94 16.73
C ILE A 120 4.44 -6.50 17.19
N ALA A 121 5.50 -5.69 17.27
CA ALA A 121 5.42 -4.27 17.62
C ALA A 121 4.60 -3.49 16.58
N CYS A 122 4.73 -3.82 15.30
CA CYS A 122 3.88 -3.35 14.21
C CYS A 122 2.44 -3.91 14.25
N ARG A 123 2.11 -4.73 15.26
CA ARG A 123 0.77 -5.28 15.52
C ARG A 123 0.22 -6.14 14.38
N PHE A 124 1.08 -6.80 13.60
CA PHE A 124 0.61 -7.75 12.59
C PHE A 124 0.12 -9.05 13.23
N SER A 125 -0.99 -9.59 12.72
CA SER A 125 -1.47 -10.91 13.16
C SER A 125 -0.49 -12.00 12.73
N PRO A 126 -0.41 -13.15 13.42
CA PRO A 126 0.48 -14.26 13.02
C PRO A 126 0.27 -14.74 11.58
N LYS A 127 -0.98 -14.68 11.08
CA LYS A 127 -1.30 -14.96 9.68
C LYS A 127 -0.69 -13.92 8.75
N LYS A 128 -0.80 -12.64 9.11
CA LYS A 128 -0.22 -11.55 8.33
C LYS A 128 1.31 -11.58 8.35
N ILE A 129 1.90 -11.92 9.49
CA ILE A 129 3.34 -12.14 9.61
C ILE A 129 3.81 -13.27 8.70
N ALA A 130 3.06 -14.36 8.61
CA ALA A 130 3.34 -15.46 7.69
C ALA A 130 3.25 -15.04 6.21
N GLU A 131 2.24 -14.23 5.85
CA GLU A 131 2.14 -13.62 4.51
C GLU A 131 3.33 -12.72 4.20
N ILE A 132 3.69 -11.82 5.13
CA ILE A 132 4.84 -10.89 4.99
C ILE A 132 6.13 -11.69 4.81
N LEU A 133 6.37 -12.70 5.67
CA LEU A 133 7.60 -13.49 5.63
C LEU A 133 7.61 -14.58 4.56
N HIS A 134 6.55 -14.68 3.72
CA HIS A 134 6.34 -15.71 2.72
C HIS A 134 6.59 -17.15 3.24
N VAL A 135 6.12 -17.43 4.46
CA VAL A 135 6.22 -18.76 5.09
C VAL A 135 4.86 -19.28 5.51
N SER A 136 4.78 -20.58 5.81
CA SER A 136 3.57 -21.12 6.41
C SER A 136 3.31 -20.52 7.79
N SER A 137 2.04 -20.33 8.16
CA SER A 137 1.64 -19.93 9.51
C SER A 137 2.22 -20.87 10.58
N ARG A 138 2.35 -22.17 10.27
CA ARG A 138 2.99 -23.17 11.13
C ARG A 138 4.46 -22.85 11.41
N THR A 139 5.19 -22.29 10.44
CA THR A 139 6.58 -21.85 10.60
C THR A 139 6.67 -20.71 11.61
N VAL A 140 5.80 -19.71 11.49
CA VAL A 140 5.72 -18.57 12.42
C VAL A 140 5.34 -19.03 13.82
N SER A 141 4.30 -19.87 13.97
CA SER A 141 3.90 -20.40 15.27
C SER A 141 4.99 -21.23 15.94
N ARG A 142 5.76 -22.02 15.18
CA ARG A 142 6.91 -22.75 15.72
C ARG A 142 7.98 -21.78 16.23
N ARG A 143 8.30 -20.73 15.46
CA ARG A 143 9.29 -19.72 15.85
C ARG A 143 8.86 -18.90 17.07
N PHE A 144 7.57 -18.58 17.20
CA PHE A 144 7.03 -17.93 18.40
C PHE A 144 7.28 -18.76 19.64
N LYS A 145 6.99 -20.07 19.59
CA LYS A 145 7.28 -21.00 20.70
C LYS A 145 8.77 -21.13 20.99
N GLU A 146 9.61 -21.21 19.95
CA GLU A 146 11.07 -21.32 20.13
C GLU A 146 11.68 -20.09 20.81
N PHE A 147 11.11 -18.91 20.57
CA PHE A 147 11.58 -17.66 21.15
C PHE A 147 10.76 -17.18 22.36
N ASN A 148 9.79 -17.98 22.84
CA ASN A 148 8.84 -17.60 23.88
C ASN A 148 8.16 -16.25 23.61
N LEU A 149 7.80 -16.01 22.34
CA LEU A 149 7.06 -14.83 21.91
C LEU A 149 5.57 -15.17 21.90
N ASP A 150 4.96 -15.19 23.09
CA ASP A 150 3.51 -15.35 23.19
C ASP A 150 2.81 -14.04 22.77
N THR A 151 1.84 -14.18 21.87
CA THR A 151 1.17 -13.04 21.20
C THR A 151 -0.13 -12.62 21.91
N GLU A 152 -0.50 -13.32 22.98
CA GLU A 152 -1.87 -13.38 23.50
C GLU A 152 -1.97 -13.19 25.01
N ASP A 153 -1.20 -12.26 25.57
CA ASP A 153 -1.50 -11.79 26.93
C ASP A 153 -2.52 -10.66 26.86
N TYR A 154 -3.73 -10.93 27.35
CA TYR A 154 -4.69 -9.87 27.65
C TYR A 154 -4.14 -9.05 28.82
N SER A 155 -4.27 -7.73 28.74
CA SER A 155 -3.93 -6.84 29.84
C SER A 155 -4.78 -7.19 31.06
N ASP A 156 -4.14 -7.35 32.22
CA ASP A 156 -4.84 -7.50 33.49
C ASP A 156 -5.41 -6.13 33.88
N MET A 157 -6.66 -5.89 33.48
CA MET A 157 -7.40 -4.67 33.76
C MET A 157 -8.68 -4.99 34.50
N SER A 158 -8.95 -4.24 35.57
CA SER A 158 -10.22 -4.31 36.28
C SER A 158 -11.37 -3.83 35.40
N THR A 159 -12.58 -4.21 35.79
CA THR A 159 -13.79 -3.84 35.06
C THR A 159 -14.08 -2.34 35.18
N GLU A 160 -13.78 -1.75 36.33
CA GLU A 160 -13.98 -0.34 36.65
C GLU A 160 -13.02 0.54 35.83
N SER A 161 -11.73 0.16 35.79
CA SER A 161 -10.72 0.88 35.00
C SER A 161 -11.01 0.81 33.50
N LEU A 162 -11.54 -0.33 33.03
CA LEU A 162 -12.02 -0.46 31.66
C LEU A 162 -13.19 0.49 31.39
N ASP A 163 -14.19 0.54 32.27
CA ASP A 163 -15.37 1.39 32.11
C ASP A 163 -15.00 2.88 32.09
N GLU A 164 -14.09 3.33 32.97
CA GLU A 164 -13.56 4.70 32.95
C GLU A 164 -12.84 5.04 31.63
N THR A 165 -12.03 4.09 31.14
CA THR A 165 -11.31 4.25 29.88
C THR A 165 -12.25 4.29 28.69
N VAL A 166 -13.26 3.42 28.66
CA VAL A 166 -14.29 3.42 27.63
C VAL A 166 -15.12 4.70 27.68
N GLN A 167 -15.47 5.21 28.86
CA GLN A 167 -16.19 6.47 29.02
C GLN A 167 -15.39 7.65 28.45
N ARG A 168 -14.09 7.70 28.74
CA ARG A 168 -13.16 8.70 28.18
C ARG A 168 -13.09 8.61 26.65
N LEU A 169 -12.94 7.40 26.11
CA LEU A 169 -12.83 7.17 24.66
C LEU A 169 -14.13 7.48 23.90
N LEU A 170 -15.28 7.25 24.52
CA LEU A 170 -16.57 7.57 23.92
C LEU A 170 -16.82 9.08 23.91
N ALA A 171 -16.37 9.82 24.93
CA ALA A 171 -16.49 11.29 25.02
C ALA A 171 -17.89 11.83 24.65
N GLY A 172 -18.96 11.10 25.00
CA GLY A 172 -20.35 11.44 24.64
C GLY A 172 -20.76 11.14 23.18
N ASN A 173 -19.88 10.57 22.36
CA ASN A 173 -20.17 10.19 20.98
C ASN A 173 -20.84 8.82 20.88
N HIS A 174 -22.18 8.83 20.89
CA HIS A 174 -23.03 7.65 20.73
C HIS A 174 -22.90 6.92 19.37
N ARG A 175 -22.11 7.43 18.42
CA ARG A 175 -21.86 6.74 17.14
C ARG A 175 -20.75 5.70 17.25
N ILE A 176 -19.85 5.85 18.22
CA ILE A 176 -18.71 4.94 18.41
C ILE A 176 -19.23 3.60 18.95
N GLY A 177 -18.95 2.52 18.21
CA GLY A 177 -19.36 1.18 18.59
C GLY A 177 -18.25 0.41 19.32
N ALA A 178 -18.60 -0.72 19.93
CA ALA A 178 -17.64 -1.55 20.67
C ALA A 178 -16.42 -2.00 19.86
N ASN A 179 -16.57 -2.23 18.55
CA ASN A 179 -15.42 -2.59 17.69
C ASN A 179 -14.42 -1.42 17.56
N THR A 180 -14.92 -0.19 17.46
CA THR A 180 -14.06 1.00 17.40
C THR A 180 -13.37 1.22 18.74
N VAL A 181 -14.08 1.03 19.85
CA VAL A 181 -13.50 1.08 21.20
C VAL A 181 -12.38 0.04 21.36
N VAL A 182 -12.58 -1.20 20.89
CA VAL A 182 -11.51 -2.21 20.86
C VAL A 182 -10.28 -1.70 20.11
N THR A 183 -10.45 -1.09 18.94
CA THR A 183 -9.33 -0.54 18.16
C THR A 183 -8.63 0.60 18.91
N LEU A 184 -9.39 1.50 19.55
CA LEU A 184 -8.82 2.61 20.31
C LEU A 184 -8.02 2.12 21.53
N LEU A 185 -8.58 1.19 22.30
CA LEU A 185 -7.87 0.54 23.41
C LEU A 185 -6.58 -0.14 22.92
N HIS A 186 -6.67 -0.83 21.78
CA HIS A 186 -5.52 -1.49 21.17
C HIS A 186 -4.42 -0.50 20.73
N ASN A 187 -4.81 0.70 20.28
CA ASN A 187 -3.87 1.79 19.96
C ASN A 187 -3.20 2.37 21.22
N GLU A 188 -3.90 2.38 22.35
CA GLU A 188 -3.32 2.71 23.67
C GLU A 188 -2.46 1.57 24.25
N GLY A 189 -2.28 0.47 23.52
CA GLY A 189 -1.50 -0.70 23.96
C GLY A 189 -2.25 -1.64 24.90
N ILE A 190 -3.53 -1.40 25.11
CA ILE A 190 -4.41 -2.18 25.98
C ILE A 190 -5.09 -3.28 25.17
N LYS A 191 -4.83 -4.54 25.51
CA LYS A 191 -5.46 -5.71 24.87
C LYS A 191 -6.48 -6.33 25.82
N VAL A 192 -7.77 -6.10 25.55
CA VAL A 192 -8.88 -6.65 26.37
C VAL A 192 -9.78 -7.53 25.52
N GLN A 193 -10.39 -8.54 26.14
CA GLN A 193 -11.35 -9.43 25.51
C GLN A 193 -12.52 -8.65 24.90
N ARG A 194 -12.90 -9.01 23.67
CA ARG A 194 -13.98 -8.30 22.94
C ARG A 194 -15.30 -8.28 23.70
N GLU A 195 -15.61 -9.33 24.45
CA GLU A 195 -16.86 -9.39 25.21
C GLU A 195 -16.83 -8.45 26.41
N ARG A 196 -15.71 -8.35 27.15
CA ARG A 196 -15.55 -7.37 28.23
C ARG A 196 -15.73 -5.94 27.73
N VAL A 197 -15.18 -5.61 26.56
CA VAL A 197 -15.37 -4.27 25.95
C VAL A 197 -16.84 -4.05 25.56
N ARG A 198 -17.54 -5.05 25.04
CA ARG A 198 -18.97 -4.93 24.73
C ARG A 198 -19.83 -4.72 25.98
N GLU A 199 -19.55 -5.46 27.05
CA GLU A 199 -20.22 -5.28 28.34
C GLU A 199 -19.95 -3.89 28.92
N SER A 200 -18.71 -3.44 28.89
CA SER A 200 -18.30 -2.10 29.30
C SER A 200 -19.07 -1.02 28.54
N VAL A 201 -19.10 -1.08 27.20
CA VAL A 201 -19.86 -0.14 26.38
C VAL A 201 -21.36 -0.18 26.68
N ARG A 202 -21.94 -1.34 27.01
CA ARG A 202 -23.35 -1.46 27.42
C ARG A 202 -23.61 -0.77 28.78
N ARG A 203 -22.68 -0.86 29.72
CA ARG A 203 -22.78 -0.20 31.04
C ARG A 203 -22.59 1.31 30.94
N VAL A 204 -21.60 1.75 30.18
CA VAL A 204 -21.21 3.17 30.04
C VAL A 204 -22.14 3.96 29.11
N ASP A 205 -22.56 3.38 27.99
CA ASP A 205 -23.37 4.05 26.96
C ASP A 205 -24.59 3.21 26.52
N PRO A 206 -25.56 2.97 27.42
CA PRO A 206 -26.77 2.22 27.07
C PRO A 206 -27.60 2.93 25.99
N ALA A 207 -27.63 4.28 26.01
CA ALA A 207 -28.36 5.10 25.04
C ALA A 207 -27.78 4.96 23.62
N GLY A 208 -26.46 5.07 23.46
CA GLY A 208 -25.83 4.91 22.15
C GLY A 208 -25.90 3.48 21.64
N VAL A 209 -25.84 2.48 22.52
CA VAL A 209 -26.15 1.08 22.14
C VAL A 209 -27.56 0.98 21.58
N ALA A 210 -28.57 1.54 22.24
CA ALA A 210 -29.95 1.54 21.74
C ALA A 210 -30.08 2.26 20.39
N CYS A 211 -29.46 3.43 20.24
CA CYS A 211 -29.44 4.18 18.98
C CYS A 211 -28.83 3.38 17.82
N ARG A 212 -27.71 2.68 18.07
CA ARG A 212 -27.03 1.86 17.05
C ARG A 212 -27.82 0.60 16.72
N SER A 213 -28.41 -0.06 17.70
CA SER A 213 -29.28 -1.22 17.49
C SER A 213 -30.50 -0.88 16.65
N ARG A 214 -31.08 0.32 16.80
CA ARG A 214 -32.21 0.78 15.99
C ARG A 214 -31.86 0.99 14.51
N ARG A 215 -30.59 1.27 14.20
CA ARG A 215 -30.08 1.49 12.83
C ARG A 215 -29.76 0.20 12.09
N VAL A 216 -29.90 -0.97 12.72
CA VAL A 216 -29.73 -2.25 12.03
C VAL A 216 -30.75 -2.32 10.90
N LEU A 217 -30.25 -2.57 9.68
CA LEU A 217 -31.07 -2.69 8.47
C LEU A 217 -32.21 -3.68 8.73
N LYS A 218 -33.45 -3.18 8.63
CA LYS A 218 -34.64 -4.05 8.66
C LYS A 218 -34.63 -4.90 7.40
N ARG A 219 -34.20 -6.16 7.52
CA ARG A 219 -34.33 -7.14 6.44
C ARG A 219 -35.82 -7.30 6.12
N ARG A 220 -36.19 -7.12 4.86
CA ARG A 220 -37.56 -7.33 4.39
C ARG A 220 -37.75 -8.82 4.16
N ALA A 221 -38.75 -9.40 4.82
CA ALA A 221 -39.25 -10.73 4.47
C ALA A 221 -40.25 -10.56 3.33
N TYR A 222 -39.95 -11.11 2.16
CA TYR A 222 -40.85 -11.07 1.02
C TYR A 222 -41.71 -12.34 1.01
N LYS A 223 -43.03 -12.15 1.02
CA LYS A 223 -43.98 -13.23 0.75
C LYS A 223 -44.43 -13.10 -0.70
N VAL A 224 -44.09 -14.09 -1.51
CA VAL A 224 -44.32 -14.09 -2.95
C VAL A 224 -45.33 -15.16 -3.33
N HIS A 225 -46.10 -14.93 -4.39
CA HIS A 225 -47.22 -15.81 -4.75
C HIS A 225 -46.74 -17.10 -5.45
N CYS A 226 -45.63 -17.02 -6.18
CA CYS A 226 -44.99 -18.14 -6.89
C CYS A 226 -43.49 -17.86 -7.13
N PRO A 227 -42.69 -18.89 -7.47
CA PRO A 227 -41.30 -18.70 -7.89
C PRO A 227 -41.20 -17.66 -9.01
N ASN A 228 -40.15 -16.83 -8.99
CA ASN A 228 -39.88 -15.79 -9.99
C ASN A 228 -40.83 -14.56 -10.00
N SER A 229 -41.76 -14.44 -9.05
CA SER A 229 -42.66 -13.27 -8.97
C SER A 229 -42.06 -12.02 -8.29
N LEU A 230 -40.85 -12.13 -7.74
CA LEU A 230 -40.08 -11.00 -7.21
C LEU A 230 -38.64 -11.07 -7.68
N TRP A 231 -38.14 -9.95 -8.18
CA TRP A 231 -36.75 -9.76 -8.56
C TRP A 231 -36.15 -8.69 -7.65
N HIS A 232 -35.11 -9.05 -6.91
CA HIS A 232 -34.34 -8.09 -6.11
C HIS A 232 -33.11 -7.69 -6.91
N LEU A 233 -33.05 -6.42 -7.33
CA LEU A 233 -31.89 -5.86 -8.01
C LEU A 233 -30.97 -5.32 -6.91
N ASP A 234 -29.89 -6.05 -6.61
CA ASP A 234 -28.87 -5.61 -5.65
C ASP A 234 -27.77 -4.84 -6.39
N GLY A 235 -27.61 -3.57 -6.06
CA GLY A 235 -26.54 -2.75 -6.61
C GLY A 235 -25.22 -3.16 -5.97
N ASN A 236 -24.26 -3.62 -6.77
CA ASN A 236 -22.93 -4.00 -6.28
C ASN A 236 -22.05 -2.74 -6.08
N HIS A 237 -22.49 -1.84 -5.19
CA HIS A 237 -21.88 -0.50 -5.01
C HIS A 237 -20.41 -0.57 -4.56
N LYS A 238 -19.95 -1.73 -4.08
CA LYS A 238 -18.54 -2.02 -3.78
C LYS A 238 -17.62 -2.04 -5.01
N LEU A 239 -18.18 -2.11 -6.22
CA LEU A 239 -17.43 -2.11 -7.49
C LEU A 239 -17.42 -0.74 -8.19
N ILE A 240 -18.13 0.25 -7.65
CA ILE A 240 -18.08 1.62 -8.17
C ILE A 240 -16.74 2.21 -7.75
N ARG A 241 -15.78 2.24 -8.68
CA ARG A 241 -14.57 3.05 -8.53
C ARG A 241 -15.01 4.51 -8.53
N PHE A 242 -14.63 5.27 -7.50
CA PHE A 242 -14.74 6.71 -7.52
C PHE A 242 -13.90 7.21 -8.68
N VAL A 243 -14.54 7.68 -9.75
CA VAL A 243 -13.85 8.46 -10.78
C VAL A 243 -13.56 9.80 -10.12
N GLN A 244 -12.28 10.11 -10.02
CA GLN A 244 -11.75 11.36 -9.48
C GLN A 244 -11.83 12.46 -10.53
#